data_AF-A0A679I655-F1
#
_entry.id   AF-A0A679I655-F1
#
_cell.length_a   1.000
_cell.length_b   1.000
_cell.length_c   1.000
_cell.angle_alpha   90.00
_cell.angle_beta   90.00
_cell.angle_gamma   90.00
#
_symmetry.space_group_name_H-M   'P 1'
#
loop_
_entity.id
_entity.type
_entity.pdbx_description
1 polymer ?
#
loop_
_entity_poly.entity_id
_entity_poly.type
_entity_poly.pdbx_seq_one_letter_code
_entity_poly.pdbx_strand_id
1 'polypeptide(L)'
;MAQQDTFGKVLAVLFTVIGLALVWLSIVTSLPSQLDLAAANAPSTDQITSTDRKSATAGPMTADRQPEPALDLSIPGRSSSLPFHGSDAVENRTADQKSAYASGSIPTDPRVSQITKLKCAAEIEQLCPDSTDGTSRTRCLERRAKKLDSSCQAQLQERFVKWKDERTRMFAACDMDIKRFCRLVRPGEGRVLQCLQDHTQDVSDRCYGTLPKGTLLFTQ
;
A
#
# COMPACT_ATOMS: atom_id res chain seq x y z
N MET A 1 34.22 45.78 13.57
CA MET A 1 34.09 44.31 13.72
C MET A 1 32.81 43.79 13.04
N ALA A 2 32.54 44.14 11.77
CA ALA A 2 31.28 43.80 11.08
C ALA A 2 31.46 43.00 9.77
N GLN A 3 32.69 42.63 9.42
CA GLN A 3 33.01 42.03 8.12
C GLN A 3 33.06 40.49 8.15
N GLN A 4 33.04 39.87 9.33
CA GLN A 4 33.24 38.42 9.49
C GLN A 4 31.92 37.62 9.45
N ASP A 5 30.79 38.23 9.83
CA ASP A 5 29.47 37.58 9.81
C ASP A 5 28.84 37.47 8.42
N THR A 6 29.21 38.35 7.49
CA THR A 6 28.68 38.34 6.11
C THR A 6 29.29 37.20 5.30
N PHE A 7 30.58 36.94 5.47
CA PHE A 7 31.29 35.89 4.73
C PHE A 7 30.81 34.48 5.11
N GLY A 8 30.54 34.24 6.40
CA GLY A 8 30.01 32.95 6.87
C GLY A 8 28.62 32.63 6.29
N LYS A 9 27.74 33.64 6.19
CA LYS A 9 26.41 33.48 5.59
C LYS A 9 26.48 33.23 4.09
N VAL A 10 27.39 33.91 3.37
CA VAL A 10 27.60 33.70 1.93
C VAL A 10 28.14 32.29 1.66
N LEU A 11 29.09 31.81 2.45
CA LEU A 11 29.62 30.45 2.33
C LEU A 11 28.55 29.39 2.61
N ALA A 12 27.73 29.58 3.66
CA ALA A 12 26.64 28.65 3.98
C ALA A 12 25.61 28.55 2.84
N VAL A 13 25.23 29.68 2.24
CA VAL A 13 24.31 29.69 1.07
C VAL A 13 24.97 29.06 -0.16
N LEU A 14 26.27 29.27 -0.36
CA LEU A 14 26.98 28.67 -1.50
C LEU A 14 27.03 27.14 -1.37
N PHE A 15 27.33 26.60 -0.18
CA PHE A 15 27.35 25.15 0.05
C PHE A 15 25.97 24.51 -0.11
N THR A 16 24.89 25.16 0.32
CA THR A 16 23.54 24.61 0.13
C THR A 16 23.13 24.61 -1.34
N VAL A 17 23.43 25.67 -2.09
CA VAL A 17 23.14 25.74 -3.52
C VAL A 17 23.96 24.71 -4.30
N ILE A 18 25.26 24.57 -4.00
CA ILE A 18 26.11 23.55 -4.63
C ILE A 18 25.62 22.14 -4.28
N GLY A 19 25.26 21.89 -3.02
CA GLY A 19 24.71 20.59 -2.58
C GLY A 19 23.41 20.24 -3.30
N LEU A 20 22.48 21.20 -3.40
CA LEU A 20 21.23 21.01 -4.14
C LEU A 20 21.46 20.77 -5.62
N ALA A 21 22.41 21.48 -6.24
CA ALA A 21 22.77 21.29 -7.65
C ALA A 21 23.40 19.92 -7.91
N LEU A 22 24.28 19.43 -7.03
CA LEU A 22 24.88 18.10 -7.13
C LEU A 22 23.84 16.99 -6.97
N VAL A 23 22.91 17.14 -6.03
CA VAL A 23 21.79 16.21 -5.87
C VAL A 23 20.91 16.20 -7.11
N TRP A 24 20.54 17.37 -7.63
CA TRP A 24 19.76 17.48 -8.87
C TRP A 24 20.47 16.85 -10.06
N LEU A 25 21.76 17.11 -10.22
CA LEU A 25 22.58 16.53 -11.28
C LEU A 25 22.64 15.01 -11.14
N SER A 26 22.84 14.50 -9.92
CA SER A 26 22.87 13.06 -9.65
C SER A 26 21.54 12.37 -9.96
N ILE A 27 20.41 13.04 -9.71
CA ILE A 27 19.08 12.54 -10.04
C ILE A 27 18.93 12.50 -11.57
N VAL A 28 19.32 13.56 -12.28
CA VAL A 28 19.25 13.62 -13.75
C VAL A 28 20.18 12.59 -14.41
N THR A 29 21.37 12.34 -13.86
CA THR A 29 22.32 11.35 -14.40
C THR A 29 22.00 9.91 -14.00
N SER A 30 21.31 9.71 -12.87
CA SER A 30 20.89 8.38 -12.41
C SER A 30 19.51 7.97 -12.93
N LEU A 31 18.74 8.90 -13.51
CA LEU A 31 17.58 8.55 -14.32
C LEU A 31 18.11 8.06 -15.68
N PRO A 32 17.97 6.76 -15.99
CA PRO A 32 18.42 6.24 -17.27
C PRO A 32 17.68 6.97 -18.38
N SER A 33 18.46 7.55 -19.28
CA SER A 33 17.99 8.14 -20.52
C SER A 33 17.06 7.16 -21.23
N GLN A 34 15.80 7.56 -21.41
CA GLN A 34 14.77 6.92 -22.25
C GLN A 34 15.17 6.79 -23.75
N LEU A 35 16.46 6.96 -24.06
CA LEU A 35 17.03 6.94 -25.40
C LEU A 35 17.59 5.57 -25.81
N ASP A 36 17.67 4.59 -24.89
CA ASP A 36 18.09 3.21 -25.21
C ASP A 36 16.90 2.23 -25.40
N LEU A 37 15.67 2.62 -25.02
CA LEU A 37 14.47 1.77 -25.20
C LEU A 37 13.81 1.91 -26.59
N ALA A 38 14.22 2.88 -27.40
CA ALA A 38 13.69 3.10 -28.75
C ALA A 38 14.39 2.29 -29.85
N ALA A 39 15.51 1.62 -29.54
CA ALA A 39 16.28 0.84 -30.53
C ALA A 39 15.82 -0.62 -30.70
N ALA A 40 14.83 -1.10 -29.93
CA ALA A 40 14.37 -2.49 -30.00
C ALA A 40 13.18 -2.73 -30.95
N ASN A 41 12.64 -1.70 -31.61
CA ASN A 41 11.53 -1.85 -32.55
C ASN A 41 11.82 -1.10 -33.87
N ALA A 42 12.81 -1.58 -34.61
CA ALA A 42 12.93 -1.29 -36.04
C ALA A 42 12.76 -2.61 -36.83
N PRO A 43 11.92 -2.62 -37.88
CA PRO A 43 11.65 -3.81 -38.67
C PRO A 43 12.81 -4.07 -39.64
N SER A 44 13.51 -5.19 -39.46
CA SER A 44 14.43 -5.72 -40.47
C SER A 44 13.64 -6.46 -41.55
N THR A 45 13.30 -5.73 -42.60
CA THR A 45 13.08 -6.29 -43.93
C THR A 45 14.47 -6.61 -44.52
N ASP A 46 14.80 -7.89 -44.71
CA ASP A 46 15.56 -8.32 -45.88
C ASP A 46 15.57 -9.85 -46.04
N GLN A 47 14.82 -10.27 -47.06
CA GLN A 47 15.11 -11.28 -48.08
C GLN A 47 15.67 -12.67 -47.73
N ILE A 48 14.79 -13.65 -47.96
CA ILE A 48 14.90 -14.72 -48.97
C ILE A 48 16.33 -15.23 -49.26
N THR A 49 16.63 -16.43 -48.81
CA THR A 49 17.22 -17.46 -49.70
C THR A 49 16.89 -18.85 -49.19
N SER A 50 16.10 -19.57 -49.99
CA SER A 50 15.87 -21.01 -49.90
C SER A 50 17.14 -21.77 -50.25
N THR A 51 17.47 -22.85 -49.53
CA THR A 51 18.02 -24.08 -50.12
C THR A 51 17.97 -25.25 -49.13
N ASP A 52 17.60 -26.40 -49.68
CA ASP A 52 17.34 -27.70 -49.07
C ASP A 52 18.53 -28.38 -48.35
N ARG A 53 18.23 -29.20 -47.32
CA ARG A 53 18.54 -30.67 -47.33
C ARG A 53 18.00 -31.44 -46.12
N LYS A 54 16.96 -32.24 -46.41
CA LYS A 54 16.82 -33.70 -46.17
C LYS A 54 17.32 -34.36 -44.87
N SER A 55 16.34 -35.00 -44.22
CA SER A 55 16.25 -36.43 -43.81
C SER A 55 17.19 -37.04 -42.76
N ALA A 56 16.54 -37.42 -41.65
CA ALA A 56 16.50 -38.74 -40.99
C ALA A 56 17.80 -39.40 -40.45
N THR A 57 17.75 -39.91 -39.21
CA THR A 57 17.82 -41.35 -38.83
C THR A 57 17.87 -41.53 -37.30
N ALA A 58 17.47 -42.71 -36.83
CA ALA A 58 16.99 -43.09 -35.50
C ALA A 58 18.01 -43.61 -34.46
N GLY A 59 17.64 -43.46 -33.17
CA GLY A 59 17.88 -44.34 -31.98
C GLY A 59 19.32 -44.68 -31.52
N PRO A 60 19.52 -45.40 -30.37
CA PRO A 60 18.58 -45.83 -29.33
C PRO A 60 19.03 -45.55 -27.85
N MET A 61 18.18 -45.97 -26.91
CA MET A 61 18.26 -45.87 -25.43
C MET A 61 19.45 -46.61 -24.78
N THR A 62 19.95 -46.16 -23.61
CA THR A 62 19.97 -46.88 -22.29
C THR A 62 20.93 -46.27 -21.23
N ALA A 63 20.46 -46.24 -19.96
CA ALA A 63 21.18 -46.42 -18.66
C ALA A 63 22.29 -45.41 -18.24
N ASP A 64 22.55 -44.98 -16.99
CA ASP A 64 22.11 -45.22 -15.60
C ASP A 64 22.72 -44.08 -14.70
N ARG A 65 22.05 -43.71 -13.59
CA ARG A 65 22.49 -43.12 -12.27
C ARG A 65 23.73 -42.19 -12.14
N GLN A 66 23.82 -41.13 -11.31
CA GLN A 66 23.18 -40.73 -10.03
C GLN A 66 23.56 -39.24 -9.66
N PRO A 67 23.23 -38.64 -8.48
CA PRO A 67 22.29 -37.51 -8.32
C PRO A 67 22.88 -36.19 -7.73
N GLU A 68 22.31 -35.04 -8.06
CA GLU A 68 22.56 -33.77 -7.36
C GLU A 68 21.59 -33.56 -6.18
N PRO A 69 22.01 -32.95 -5.07
CA PRO A 69 21.20 -32.77 -3.87
C PRO A 69 20.14 -31.67 -4.10
N ALA A 70 18.88 -32.08 -4.26
CA ALA A 70 17.74 -31.19 -4.17
C ALA A 70 17.56 -30.75 -2.70
N LEU A 71 17.64 -29.45 -2.46
CA LEU A 71 17.31 -28.84 -1.18
C LEU A 71 15.79 -28.92 -0.97
N ASP A 72 15.33 -29.98 -0.31
CA ASP A 72 13.93 -30.24 0.01
C ASP A 72 13.46 -29.33 1.15
N LEU A 73 12.79 -28.24 0.79
CA LEU A 73 12.10 -27.32 1.72
C LEU A 73 10.70 -27.85 2.06
N SER A 74 10.59 -29.13 2.38
CA SER A 74 9.36 -29.72 2.93
C SER A 74 9.16 -29.24 4.37
N ILE A 75 8.17 -28.37 4.57
CA ILE A 75 7.70 -27.94 5.90
C ILE A 75 6.92 -29.12 6.53
N PRO A 76 7.36 -29.67 7.68
CA PRO A 76 6.59 -30.68 8.38
C PRO A 76 5.28 -30.09 8.92
N GLY A 77 4.13 -30.68 8.57
CA GLY A 77 2.85 -30.35 9.23
C GLY A 77 1.60 -30.21 8.37
N ARG A 78 1.63 -30.48 7.05
CA ARG A 78 0.39 -30.61 6.25
C ARG A 78 0.20 -32.05 5.77
N SER A 79 -0.54 -32.85 6.54
CA SER A 79 -1.07 -34.13 6.06
C SER A 79 -2.07 -33.89 4.94
N SER A 80 -1.66 -34.16 3.72
CA SER A 80 -2.54 -34.44 2.59
C SER A 80 -3.04 -35.88 2.73
N SER A 81 -4.32 -36.03 3.08
CA SER A 81 -5.28 -37.09 2.73
C SER A 81 -4.81 -38.52 2.43
N LEU A 82 -5.45 -39.52 3.07
CA LEU A 82 -5.73 -40.89 2.58
C LEU A 82 -6.75 -41.56 3.56
N PRO A 83 -7.38 -42.72 3.26
CA PRO A 83 -8.37 -43.04 2.22
C PRO A 83 -9.71 -43.57 2.80
N PHE A 84 -10.65 -43.75 1.87
CA PHE A 84 -12.02 -44.28 1.94
C PHE A 84 -12.23 -45.63 2.67
N HIS A 85 -13.36 -45.77 3.39
CA HIS A 85 -14.17 -47.00 3.44
C HIS A 85 -15.64 -46.71 3.82
N GLY A 86 -16.55 -46.85 2.84
CA GLY A 86 -17.87 -47.52 2.98
C GLY A 86 -19.10 -46.77 3.51
N SER A 87 -20.05 -46.51 2.59
CA SER A 87 -21.54 -46.59 2.70
C SER A 87 -22.26 -45.67 3.71
N ASP A 88 -23.23 -44.80 3.39
CA ASP A 88 -24.35 -44.91 2.45
C ASP A 88 -24.91 -43.55 1.97
N ALA A 89 -25.73 -43.61 0.92
CA ALA A 89 -26.75 -42.64 0.45
C ALA A 89 -26.37 -41.57 -0.60
N VAL A 90 -26.28 -42.03 -1.86
CA VAL A 90 -27.11 -41.65 -3.03
C VAL A 90 -27.39 -40.14 -3.29
N GLU A 91 -26.68 -39.63 -4.30
CA GLU A 91 -27.14 -38.94 -5.52
C GLU A 91 -28.11 -37.75 -5.43
N ASN A 92 -27.61 -36.52 -5.68
CA ASN A 92 -27.83 -35.78 -6.95
C ASN A 92 -27.34 -34.32 -6.82
N ARG A 93 -26.29 -33.94 -7.54
CA ARG A 93 -25.99 -32.53 -7.87
C ARG A 93 -25.44 -32.42 -9.29
N THR A 94 -26.29 -32.69 -10.27
CA THR A 94 -26.18 -32.08 -11.59
C THR A 94 -26.86 -30.71 -11.58
N ALA A 95 -26.24 -29.76 -12.28
CA ALA A 95 -26.74 -28.43 -12.63
C ALA A 95 -26.79 -27.40 -11.50
N ASP A 96 -25.70 -26.65 -11.35
CA ASP A 96 -25.77 -25.18 -11.50
C ASP A 96 -24.37 -24.62 -11.75
N GLN A 97 -23.74 -25.08 -12.84
CA GLN A 97 -22.71 -24.30 -13.50
C GLN A 97 -23.39 -23.25 -14.37
N LYS A 98 -24.08 -22.29 -13.73
CA LYS A 98 -24.58 -21.12 -14.42
C LYS A 98 -23.48 -20.07 -14.42
N SER A 99 -22.77 -20.09 -15.54
CA SER A 99 -22.05 -18.94 -16.08
C SER A 99 -22.85 -17.65 -15.85
N ALA A 100 -22.28 -16.74 -15.06
CA ALA A 100 -22.74 -15.37 -14.94
C ALA A 100 -21.53 -14.45 -15.18
N TYR A 101 -21.04 -14.46 -16.42
CA TYR A 101 -20.44 -13.26 -16.98
C TYR A 101 -21.55 -12.24 -17.22
N ALA A 102 -21.80 -11.37 -16.24
CA ALA A 102 -22.40 -10.04 -16.43
C ALA A 102 -22.48 -9.25 -15.10
N SER A 103 -21.33 -8.84 -14.58
CA SER A 103 -21.03 -7.47 -14.13
C SER A 103 -19.66 -7.48 -13.45
N GLY A 104 -18.73 -6.71 -14.00
CA GLY A 104 -17.30 -6.81 -13.75
C GLY A 104 -16.92 -6.73 -12.27
N SER A 105 -16.40 -7.83 -11.74
CA SER A 105 -15.41 -7.81 -10.69
C SER A 105 -14.13 -8.39 -11.28
N ILE A 106 -13.24 -7.50 -11.72
CA ILE A 106 -11.87 -7.86 -12.05
C ILE A 106 -11.28 -8.47 -10.76
N PRO A 107 -10.59 -9.62 -10.81
CA PRO A 107 -9.76 -10.07 -9.70
C PRO A 107 -8.82 -8.93 -9.34
N THR A 108 -9.13 -8.20 -8.26
CA THR A 108 -8.38 -7.00 -7.90
C THR A 108 -7.00 -7.46 -7.48
N ASP A 109 -6.03 -7.35 -8.39
CA ASP A 109 -4.63 -7.60 -8.08
C ASP A 109 -4.28 -6.76 -6.83
N PRO A 110 -3.78 -7.36 -5.75
CA PRO A 110 -3.44 -6.64 -4.53
C PRO A 110 -2.47 -5.48 -4.81
N ARG A 111 -1.64 -5.57 -5.85
CA ARG A 111 -0.74 -4.48 -6.29
C ARG A 111 -1.51 -3.31 -6.88
N VAL A 112 -2.55 -3.56 -7.68
CA VAL A 112 -3.40 -2.49 -8.23
C VAL A 112 -4.14 -1.77 -7.11
N SER A 113 -4.66 -2.50 -6.11
CA SER A 113 -5.29 -1.88 -4.92
C SER A 113 -4.30 -0.99 -4.15
N GLN A 114 -3.05 -1.44 -4.00
CA GLN A 114 -1.99 -0.66 -3.36
C GLN A 114 -1.65 0.60 -4.16
N ILE A 115 -1.49 0.50 -5.48
CA ILE A 115 -1.21 1.64 -6.36
C ILE A 115 -2.34 2.67 -6.27
N THR A 116 -3.60 2.24 -6.28
CA THR A 116 -4.75 3.15 -6.12
C THR A 116 -4.74 3.84 -4.76
N LYS A 117 -4.38 3.13 -3.68
CA LYS A 117 -4.24 3.74 -2.33
C LYS A 117 -3.13 4.77 -2.28
N LEU A 118 -1.98 4.48 -2.89
CA LEU A 118 -0.84 5.42 -2.96
C LEU A 118 -1.19 6.65 -3.79
N LYS A 119 -1.84 6.47 -4.94
CA LYS A 119 -2.33 7.58 -5.77
C LYS A 119 -3.34 8.45 -5.03
N CYS A 120 -4.31 7.84 -4.37
CA CYS A 120 -5.29 8.54 -3.55
C CYS A 120 -4.64 9.32 -2.40
N ALA A 121 -3.63 8.76 -1.75
CA ALA A 121 -2.86 9.48 -0.72
C ALA A 121 -2.15 10.71 -1.30
N ALA A 122 -1.47 10.58 -2.44
CA ALA A 122 -0.81 11.71 -3.10
C ALA A 122 -1.80 12.82 -3.52
N GLU A 123 -2.97 12.45 -4.04
CA GLU A 123 -4.04 13.42 -4.36
C GLU A 123 -4.53 14.16 -3.11
N ILE A 124 -4.65 13.46 -1.98
CA ILE A 124 -5.05 14.04 -0.70
C ILE A 124 -4.04 15.09 -0.22
N GLU A 125 -2.74 14.81 -0.32
CA GLU A 125 -1.68 15.74 0.09
C GLU A 125 -1.72 17.04 -0.74
N GLN A 126 -1.91 16.92 -2.05
CA GLN A 126 -2.05 18.09 -2.93
C GLN A 126 -3.35 18.85 -2.69
N LEU A 127 -4.41 18.14 -2.33
CA LEU A 127 -5.73 18.73 -2.11
C LEU A 127 -5.86 19.42 -0.76
N CYS A 128 -5.10 18.99 0.26
CA CYS A 128 -5.17 19.45 1.63
C CYS A 128 -3.79 19.79 2.25
N PRO A 129 -2.99 20.68 1.64
CA PRO A 129 -1.63 20.97 2.09
C PRO A 129 -1.55 21.66 3.45
N ASP A 130 -2.55 22.48 3.81
CA ASP A 130 -2.54 23.26 5.05
C ASP A 130 -3.00 22.46 6.29
N SER A 131 -3.24 21.16 6.12
CA SER A 131 -3.88 20.34 7.15
C SER A 131 -2.89 19.52 7.97
N THR A 132 -2.24 20.20 8.92
CA THR A 132 -1.20 19.63 9.79
C THR A 132 -1.76 18.76 10.92
N ASP A 133 -3.05 18.87 11.22
CA ASP A 133 -3.70 18.06 12.24
C ASP A 133 -4.81 17.17 11.64
N GLY A 134 -5.11 16.06 12.33
CA GLY A 134 -6.12 15.12 11.87
C GLY A 134 -7.51 15.73 11.69
N THR A 135 -7.86 16.78 12.43
CA THR A 135 -9.19 17.39 12.35
C THR A 135 -9.30 18.39 11.21
N SER A 136 -8.30 19.25 11.01
CA SER A 136 -8.24 20.12 9.83
C SER A 136 -8.19 19.31 8.54
N ARG A 137 -7.47 18.17 8.54
CA ARG A 137 -7.38 17.29 7.37
C ARG A 137 -8.70 16.61 7.07
N THR A 138 -9.36 16.04 8.07
CA THR A 138 -10.73 15.50 7.90
C THR A 138 -11.67 16.57 7.36
N ARG A 139 -11.67 17.78 7.93
CA ARG A 139 -12.55 18.86 7.49
C ARG A 139 -12.22 19.33 6.06
N CYS A 140 -10.95 19.34 5.67
CA CYS A 140 -10.53 19.64 4.32
C CYS A 140 -11.08 18.61 3.33
N LEU A 141 -10.88 17.33 3.65
CA LEU A 141 -11.33 16.21 2.85
C LEU A 141 -12.85 16.14 2.73
N GLU A 142 -13.60 16.37 3.80
CA GLU A 142 -15.08 16.40 3.76
C GLU A 142 -15.61 17.44 2.75
N ARG A 143 -14.95 18.61 2.63
CA ARG A 143 -15.36 19.66 1.70
C ARG A 143 -14.88 19.43 0.27
N ARG A 144 -13.72 18.79 0.12
CA ARG A 144 -13.03 18.65 -1.17
C ARG A 144 -13.09 17.24 -1.75
N ALA A 145 -13.70 16.27 -1.07
CA ALA A 145 -13.75 14.87 -1.51
C ALA A 145 -14.22 14.71 -2.95
N LYS A 146 -15.22 15.50 -3.38
CA LYS A 146 -15.75 15.49 -4.75
C LYS A 146 -14.74 15.88 -5.85
N LYS A 147 -13.59 16.45 -5.47
CA LYS A 147 -12.50 16.81 -6.40
C LYS A 147 -11.51 15.66 -6.65
N LEU A 148 -11.61 14.58 -5.88
CA LEU A 148 -10.78 13.38 -6.03
C LEU A 148 -11.33 12.48 -7.15
N ASP A 149 -10.50 11.55 -7.63
CA ASP A 149 -10.97 10.50 -8.55
C ASP A 149 -12.08 9.63 -7.93
N SER A 150 -12.98 9.05 -8.74
CA SER A 150 -14.11 8.25 -8.26
C SER A 150 -13.68 7.04 -7.40
N SER A 151 -12.54 6.43 -7.74
CA SER A 151 -11.98 5.32 -6.97
C SER A 151 -11.45 5.78 -5.60
N CYS A 152 -10.85 6.97 -5.54
CA CYS A 152 -10.37 7.56 -4.30
C CYS A 152 -11.52 8.07 -3.43
N GLN A 153 -12.56 8.65 -4.04
CA GLN A 153 -13.79 9.07 -3.34
C GLN A 153 -14.45 7.91 -2.59
N ALA A 154 -14.62 6.76 -3.25
CA ALA A 154 -15.22 5.58 -2.64
C ALA A 154 -14.39 5.09 -1.43
N GLN A 155 -13.08 4.96 -1.60
CA GLN A 155 -12.19 4.55 -0.51
C GLN A 155 -12.16 5.55 0.66
N LEU A 156 -12.20 6.84 0.34
CA LEU A 156 -12.21 7.89 1.35
C LEU A 156 -13.51 7.87 2.15
N GLN A 157 -14.65 7.69 1.49
CA GLN A 157 -15.95 7.60 2.13
C GLN A 157 -16.04 6.39 3.06
N GLU A 158 -15.60 5.22 2.61
CA GLU A 158 -15.53 4.01 3.44
C GLU A 158 -14.66 4.25 4.69
N ARG A 159 -13.50 4.87 4.50
CA ARG A 159 -12.58 5.23 5.59
C ARG A 159 -13.22 6.19 6.59
N PHE A 160 -13.97 7.18 6.13
CA PHE A 160 -14.67 8.12 7.02
C PHE A 160 -15.78 7.45 7.82
N VAL A 161 -16.55 6.55 7.21
CA VAL A 161 -17.59 5.79 7.91
C VAL A 161 -16.96 4.95 9.02
N LYS A 162 -15.91 4.20 8.69
CA LYS A 162 -15.18 3.38 9.65
C LYS A 162 -14.62 4.21 10.80
N TRP A 163 -13.95 5.31 10.50
CA TRP A 163 -13.39 6.21 11.50
C TRP A 163 -14.46 6.84 12.41
N LYS A 164 -15.62 7.21 11.86
CA LYS A 164 -16.74 7.76 12.63
C LYS A 164 -17.31 6.71 13.60
N ASP A 165 -17.44 5.46 13.15
CA ASP A 165 -17.89 4.36 14.00
C ASP A 165 -16.89 4.07 15.13
N GLU A 166 -15.61 3.89 14.81
CA GLU A 166 -14.54 3.67 15.79
C GLU A 166 -14.47 4.79 16.84
N ARG A 167 -14.54 6.05 16.38
CA ARG A 167 -14.63 7.22 17.25
C ARG A 167 -15.83 7.14 18.19
N THR A 168 -17.01 6.85 17.65
CA THR A 168 -18.25 6.79 18.44
C THR A 168 -18.15 5.71 19.52
N ARG A 169 -17.64 4.53 19.16
CA ARG A 169 -17.39 3.43 20.09
C ARG A 169 -16.40 3.82 21.17
N MET A 170 -15.30 4.49 20.81
CA MET A 170 -14.32 5.01 21.77
C MET A 170 -14.95 6.00 22.74
N PHE A 171 -15.74 6.97 22.25
CA PHE A 171 -16.40 7.96 23.13
C PHE A 171 -17.40 7.29 24.09
N ALA A 172 -18.14 6.28 23.62
CA ALA A 172 -19.03 5.52 24.48
C ALA A 172 -18.29 4.63 25.49
N ALA A 173 -17.10 4.14 25.15
CA ALA A 173 -16.23 3.38 26.03
C ALA A 173 -15.63 4.24 27.14
N CYS A 174 -15.16 5.44 26.77
CA CYS A 174 -14.41 6.36 27.62
C CYS A 174 -15.27 7.45 28.29
N ASP A 175 -16.60 7.44 28.20
CA ASP A 175 -17.46 8.54 28.71
C ASP A 175 -17.17 8.91 30.17
N MET A 176 -17.00 7.92 31.04
CA MET A 176 -16.66 8.14 32.46
C MET A 176 -15.23 8.66 32.64
N ASP A 177 -14.28 8.13 31.89
CA ASP A 177 -12.88 8.56 31.92
C ASP A 177 -12.72 10.00 31.41
N ILE A 178 -13.46 10.38 30.37
CA ILE A 178 -13.50 11.75 29.85
C ILE A 178 -14.02 12.71 30.91
N LYS A 179 -15.07 12.33 31.66
CA LYS A 179 -15.61 13.15 32.75
C LYS A 179 -14.65 13.27 33.93
N ARG A 180 -13.83 12.25 34.18
CA ARG A 180 -12.88 12.21 35.30
C ARG A 180 -11.60 12.97 35.00
N PHE A 181 -10.97 12.70 33.86
CA PHE A 181 -9.64 13.21 33.51
C PHE A 181 -9.70 14.41 32.56
N CYS A 182 -10.62 14.39 31.59
CA CYS A 182 -10.65 15.34 30.47
C CYS A 182 -11.76 16.40 30.57
N ARG A 183 -12.34 16.65 31.75
CA ARG A 183 -13.49 17.55 31.94
C ARG A 183 -13.24 18.99 31.47
N LEU A 184 -12.01 19.46 31.60
CA LEU A 184 -11.61 20.83 31.23
C LEU A 184 -11.18 20.93 29.75
N VAL A 185 -11.14 19.82 29.03
CA VAL A 185 -10.68 19.78 27.64
C VAL A 185 -11.83 20.19 26.73
N ARG A 186 -11.63 21.24 25.93
CA ARG A 186 -12.62 21.65 24.93
C ARG A 186 -12.72 20.57 23.84
N PRO A 187 -13.93 20.11 23.47
CA PRO A 187 -14.10 19.16 22.39
C PRO A 187 -13.59 19.71 21.05
N GLY A 188 -13.28 18.80 20.13
CA GLY A 188 -12.71 19.12 18.82
C GLY A 188 -11.19 18.95 18.74
N GLU A 189 -10.68 18.95 17.51
CA GLU A 189 -9.24 18.92 17.19
C GLU A 189 -8.49 17.71 17.78
N GLY A 190 -9.19 16.64 18.12
CA GLY A 190 -8.59 15.46 18.75
C GLY A 190 -8.11 15.68 20.19
N ARG A 191 -8.35 16.85 20.80
CA ARG A 191 -7.85 17.16 22.15
C ARG A 191 -8.32 16.19 23.23
N VAL A 192 -9.58 15.75 23.17
CA VAL A 192 -10.10 14.76 24.14
C VAL A 192 -9.38 13.43 24.00
N LEU A 193 -9.14 13.01 22.75
CA LEU A 193 -8.39 11.79 22.47
C LEU A 193 -6.92 11.91 22.92
N GLN A 194 -6.31 13.09 22.80
CA GLN A 194 -4.97 13.36 23.32
C GLN A 194 -4.93 13.27 24.84
N CYS A 195 -5.88 13.91 25.53
CA CYS A 195 -6.00 13.81 26.99
C CYS A 195 -6.20 12.36 27.46
N LEU A 196 -7.02 11.57 26.77
CA LEU A 196 -7.17 10.14 27.09
C LEU A 196 -5.89 9.35 26.85
N GLN A 197 -5.08 9.72 25.86
CA GLN A 197 -3.76 9.11 25.62
C GLN A 197 -2.76 9.46 26.72
N ASP A 198 -2.75 10.70 27.18
CA ASP A 198 -1.90 11.17 28.29
C ASP A 198 -2.25 10.44 29.60
N HIS A 199 -3.51 10.04 29.76
CA HIS A 199 -4.01 9.25 30.89
C HIS A 199 -4.17 7.75 30.59
N THR A 200 -3.46 7.20 29.60
CA THR A 200 -3.62 5.78 29.19
C THR A 200 -3.44 4.75 30.32
N GLN A 201 -2.69 5.08 31.37
CA GLN A 201 -2.49 4.22 32.55
C GLN A 201 -3.58 4.39 33.62
N ASP A 202 -4.34 5.49 33.58
CA ASP A 202 -5.36 5.85 34.58
C ASP A 202 -6.79 5.57 34.11
N VAL A 203 -6.99 5.47 32.79
CA VAL A 203 -8.30 5.17 32.19
C VAL A 203 -8.71 3.71 32.41
N SER A 204 -10.02 3.44 32.36
CA SER A 204 -10.54 2.08 32.44
C SER A 204 -10.02 1.17 31.31
N ASP A 205 -9.92 -0.15 31.57
CA ASP A 205 -9.56 -1.15 30.56
C ASP A 205 -10.45 -1.09 29.31
N ARG A 206 -11.75 -0.81 29.54
CA ARG A 206 -12.74 -0.62 28.48
C ARG A 206 -12.38 0.55 27.57
N CYS A 207 -12.00 1.69 28.15
CA CYS A 207 -11.54 2.83 27.39
C CYS A 207 -10.23 2.53 26.67
N TYR A 208 -9.22 2.02 27.40
CA TYR A 208 -7.89 1.70 26.88
C TYR A 208 -7.95 0.78 25.65
N GLY A 209 -8.81 -0.25 25.67
CA GLY A 209 -8.99 -1.18 24.54
C GLY A 209 -9.54 -0.53 23.26
N THR A 210 -10.18 0.64 23.36
CA THR A 210 -10.73 1.37 22.21
C THR A 210 -9.84 2.53 21.75
N LEU A 211 -8.80 2.87 22.51
CA LEU A 211 -7.88 3.92 22.10
C LEU A 211 -7.07 3.46 20.88
N PRO A 212 -6.91 4.32 19.85
CA PRO A 212 -6.03 4.02 18.74
C PRO A 212 -4.60 3.82 19.26
N LYS A 213 -4.06 2.61 19.05
CA LYS A 213 -2.69 2.27 19.46
C LYS A 213 -1.71 2.78 18.41
N GLY A 214 -1.25 4.00 18.61
CA GLY A 214 -0.26 4.67 17.78
C GLY A 214 -0.39 6.17 17.92
N THR A 215 0.75 6.85 17.99
CA THR A 215 0.79 8.29 17.79
C THR A 215 0.17 8.56 16.43
N LEU A 216 -0.92 9.34 16.36
CA LEU A 216 -1.37 9.91 15.10
C LEU A 216 -0.32 10.94 14.66
N LEU A 217 0.82 10.43 14.19
CA LEU A 217 1.86 11.15 13.46
C LEU A 217 1.26 11.55 12.12
N PHE A 218 0.38 12.54 12.15
CA PHE A 218 0.16 13.45 11.03
C PHE A 218 1.11 14.65 11.09
N THR A 219 2.10 14.59 11.98
CA THR A 219 3.24 15.51 12.03
C THR A 219 4.50 14.80 11.60
N GLN A 220 4.79 14.91 10.30
CA GLN A 220 6.10 15.27 9.76
C GLN A 220 5.92 15.64 8.28
#